data_AF-A0A6G0X6V2-F1
#
_entry.id   AF-A0A6G0X6V2-F1
#
_cell.length_a   1.000
_cell.length_b   1.000
_cell.length_c   1.000
_cell.angle_alpha   90.00
_cell.angle_beta   90.00
_cell.angle_gamma   90.00
#
_symmetry.space_group_name_H-M   'P 1'
#
loop_
_entity.id
_entity.type
_entity.pdbx_description
1 polymer ?
#
loop_
_entity_poly.entity_id
_entity_poly.type
_entity_poly.pdbx_seq_one_letter_code
_entity_poly.pdbx_strand_id
1 'polypeptide(L)'
;MPDGIQGESKPVSLGLTLGFFKRFIEIHGGREAFQGLTTGDVCTRFLLPYTASTKLSLVEHVRQQPDGHLYAKPATWFVSHAWSYVHLDVVDALDDFFQENGLDDSVAVWFCTFCNNQHEIESQIYAFEHWFGIFRSSLRAIGNVVMVMSPWSDPTTLKRTWCVFEVYASIVENARFEIAMGRSQKQSFLQDIDHEEAFYEMLSTIQSEKSETTIPSDRDNIFYVDGLNKLHSCRRQ
;
A
#
# COMPACT_ATOMS: atom_id res chain seq x y z
N MET A 1 45.82 11.70 3.16
CA MET A 1 44.49 11.39 3.72
C MET A 1 43.47 12.08 2.84
N PRO A 2 42.68 11.40 2.01
CA PRO A 2 41.52 12.02 1.40
C PRO A 2 40.28 11.78 2.27
N ASP A 3 39.55 12.88 2.39
CA ASP A 3 38.33 13.16 3.10
C ASP A 3 37.27 12.06 3.10
N GLY A 4 36.63 11.91 4.26
CA GLY A 4 35.49 11.03 4.48
C GLY A 4 34.30 11.44 3.62
N ILE A 5 33.88 10.51 2.76
CA ILE A 5 32.61 10.56 2.06
C ILE A 5 31.51 10.50 3.14
N GLN A 6 30.90 11.65 3.43
CA GLN A 6 29.62 11.70 4.14
C GLN A 6 28.64 10.89 3.32
N GLY A 7 28.19 9.75 3.85
CA GLY A 7 27.15 8.95 3.21
C GLY A 7 25.90 9.81 3.08
N GLU A 8 25.44 10.03 1.85
CA GLU A 8 24.15 10.66 1.59
C GLU A 8 23.08 9.95 2.43
N SER A 9 22.45 10.69 3.34
CA SER A 9 21.29 10.18 4.08
C SER A 9 20.23 9.80 3.06
N LYS A 10 19.86 8.52 3.00
CA LYS A 10 18.77 8.06 2.14
C LYS A 10 17.53 8.95 2.40
N PRO A 11 16.82 9.42 1.36
CA PRO A 11 15.59 10.16 1.56
C PRO A 11 14.63 9.33 2.41
N VAL A 12 14.16 9.91 3.51
CA VAL A 12 13.30 9.22 4.47
C VAL A 12 11.85 9.38 4.01
N SER A 13 11.25 8.29 3.56
CA SER A 13 9.81 8.27 3.32
C SER A 13 9.07 8.24 4.66
N LEU A 14 8.27 9.27 4.93
CA LEU A 14 7.42 9.31 6.11
C LEU A 14 6.16 8.46 5.92
N GLY A 15 5.69 7.90 7.02
CA GLY A 15 4.45 7.18 7.14
C GLY A 15 3.67 7.61 8.38
N LEU A 16 2.47 7.08 8.52
CA LEU A 16 1.66 7.25 9.73
C LEU A 16 1.68 5.96 10.54
N THR A 17 1.73 6.10 11.86
CA THR A 17 1.66 4.97 12.79
C THR A 17 0.30 4.28 12.74
N LEU A 18 0.22 2.97 12.99
CA LEU A 18 -1.09 2.30 13.16
C LEU A 18 -1.95 2.92 14.26
N GLY A 19 -1.33 3.43 15.33
CA GLY A 19 -2.04 4.21 16.35
C GLY A 19 -2.73 5.46 15.79
N PHE A 20 -2.18 6.06 14.73
CA PHE A 20 -2.83 7.16 14.03
C PHE A 20 -3.97 6.69 13.13
N PHE A 21 -3.89 5.51 12.51
CA PHE A 21 -5.02 4.96 11.74
C PHE A 21 -6.23 4.79 12.66
N LYS A 22 -6.01 4.19 13.84
CA LYS A 22 -7.03 4.05 14.89
C LYS A 22 -7.55 5.42 15.34
N ARG A 23 -6.66 6.37 15.64
CA ARG A 23 -7.06 7.74 16.01
C ARG A 23 -7.86 8.45 14.91
N PHE A 24 -7.48 8.28 13.64
CA PHE A 24 -8.15 8.90 12.50
C PHE A 24 -9.60 8.41 12.38
N ILE A 25 -9.84 7.13 12.63
CA ILE A 25 -11.19 6.56 12.72
C ILE A 25 -11.94 7.18 13.91
N GLU A 26 -11.33 7.19 15.10
CA GLU A 26 -11.96 7.73 16.32
C GLU A 26 -12.39 9.20 16.19
N ILE A 27 -11.51 10.08 15.69
CA ILE A 27 -11.83 11.51 15.55
C ILE A 27 -12.90 11.80 14.49
N HIS A 28 -13.23 10.83 13.64
CA HIS A 28 -14.24 10.94 12.57
C HIS A 28 -15.51 10.12 12.85
N GLY A 29 -15.79 9.81 14.12
CA GLY A 29 -17.03 9.13 14.55
C GLY A 29 -16.85 7.63 14.82
N GLY A 30 -15.61 7.16 14.95
CA GLY A 30 -15.31 5.79 15.31
C GLY A 30 -15.63 4.79 14.20
N ARG A 31 -15.53 3.50 14.53
CA ARG A 31 -15.74 2.41 13.56
C ARG A 31 -17.14 2.41 12.95
N GLU A 32 -18.16 2.89 13.66
CA GLU A 32 -19.53 2.97 13.15
C GLU A 32 -19.62 3.87 11.90
N ALA A 33 -18.96 5.03 11.92
CA ALA A 33 -18.93 5.95 10.79
C ALA A 33 -18.16 5.39 9.57
N PHE A 34 -17.29 4.40 9.79
CA PHE A 34 -16.46 3.76 8.76
C PHE A 34 -17.05 2.45 8.24
N GLN A 35 -18.19 2.01 8.79
CA GLN A 35 -18.76 0.70 8.49
C GLN A 35 -19.06 0.55 6.99
N GLY A 36 -18.48 -0.47 6.38
CA GLY A 36 -18.68 -0.79 4.95
C GLY A 36 -18.08 0.20 3.96
N LEU A 37 -17.34 1.21 4.43
CA LEU A 37 -16.70 2.19 3.55
C LEU A 37 -15.41 1.62 2.96
N THR A 38 -15.24 1.80 1.65
CA THR A 38 -14.00 1.47 0.98
C THR A 38 -12.90 2.48 1.34
N THR A 39 -11.64 2.15 1.08
CA THR A 39 -10.55 3.13 1.25
C THR A 39 -10.74 4.36 0.34
N GLY A 40 -11.32 4.19 -0.85
CA GLY A 40 -11.74 5.30 -1.72
C GLY A 40 -12.83 6.19 -1.09
N ASP A 41 -13.85 5.59 -0.47
CA ASP A 41 -14.86 6.33 0.29
C ASP A 41 -14.23 7.10 1.45
N VAL A 42 -13.32 6.48 2.21
CA VAL A 42 -12.63 7.13 3.33
C VAL A 42 -11.80 8.33 2.88
N CYS A 43 -11.12 8.19 1.74
CA CYS A 43 -10.35 9.28 1.13
C CYS A 43 -11.25 10.49 0.84
N THR A 44 -12.36 10.27 0.16
CA THR A 44 -13.27 11.34 -0.26
C THR A 44 -14.08 11.95 0.88
N ARG A 45 -14.58 11.12 1.81
CA ARG A 45 -15.49 11.56 2.88
C ARG A 45 -14.80 12.14 4.09
N PHE A 46 -13.58 11.70 4.41
CA PHE A 46 -12.88 12.11 5.64
C PHE A 46 -11.53 12.74 5.35
N LEU A 47 -10.67 12.10 4.56
CA LEU A 47 -9.29 12.57 4.36
C LEU A 47 -9.23 13.93 3.65
N LEU A 48 -9.89 14.05 2.50
CA LEU A 48 -9.88 15.29 1.72
C LEU A 48 -10.46 16.47 2.53
N PRO A 49 -11.62 16.34 3.20
CA PRO A 49 -12.11 17.36 4.12
C PRO A 49 -11.15 17.69 5.27
N TYR A 50 -10.56 16.68 5.91
CA TYR A 50 -9.66 16.87 7.05
C TYR A 50 -8.39 17.65 6.68
N THR A 51 -7.89 17.46 5.45
CA THR A 51 -6.66 18.10 4.96
C THR A 51 -6.92 19.37 4.13
N ALA A 52 -8.17 19.74 3.89
CA ALA A 52 -8.58 20.80 2.96
C ALA A 52 -7.97 22.18 3.26
N SER A 53 -7.80 22.54 4.53
CA SER A 53 -7.22 23.83 4.94
C SER A 53 -5.75 23.97 4.55
N THR A 54 -5.01 22.85 4.57
CA THR A 54 -3.57 22.81 4.28
C THR A 54 -3.25 22.39 2.85
N LYS A 55 -4.15 21.63 2.21
CA LYS A 55 -3.93 20.96 0.91
C LYS A 55 -2.67 20.08 0.85
N LEU A 56 -2.26 19.55 2.00
CA LEU A 56 -1.13 18.62 2.12
C LEU A 56 -1.63 17.17 2.06
N SER A 57 -0.70 16.22 1.87
CA SER A 57 -0.96 14.82 2.20
C SER A 57 -1.30 14.67 3.69
N LEU A 58 -2.00 13.60 4.05
CA LEU A 58 -2.41 13.39 5.45
C LEU A 58 -1.19 13.27 6.37
N VAL A 59 -0.12 12.58 5.95
CA VAL A 59 1.10 12.46 6.74
C VAL A 59 1.74 13.81 7.04
N GLU A 60 1.76 14.71 6.06
CA GLU A 60 2.31 16.06 6.21
C GLU A 60 1.41 16.97 7.04
N HIS A 61 0.09 16.87 6.84
CA HIS A 61 -0.89 17.56 7.67
C HIS A 61 -0.74 17.18 9.14
N VAL A 62 -0.63 15.88 9.45
CA VAL A 62 -0.47 15.36 10.81
C VAL A 62 0.86 15.78 11.39
N ARG A 63 1.95 15.72 10.62
CA ARG A 63 3.29 16.13 11.06
C ARG A 63 3.33 17.57 11.59
N GLN A 64 2.49 18.45 11.05
CA GLN A 64 2.40 19.85 11.46
C GLN A 64 1.56 20.09 12.72
N GLN A 65 0.83 19.07 13.21
CA GLN A 65 0.06 19.17 14.45
C GLN A 65 0.97 19.12 15.69
N PRO A 66 0.55 19.68 16.85
CA PRO A 66 1.37 19.69 18.06
C PRO A 66 1.87 18.30 18.51
N ASP A 67 1.06 17.27 18.34
CA ASP A 67 1.37 15.86 18.64
C ASP A 67 1.80 15.05 17.41
N GLY A 68 2.02 15.73 16.27
CA GLY A 68 2.33 15.11 14.99
C GLY A 68 3.54 14.19 15.00
N HIS A 69 4.57 14.52 15.77
CA HIS A 69 5.79 13.72 15.93
C HIS A 69 5.56 12.33 16.56
N LEU A 70 4.44 12.13 17.27
CA LEU A 70 4.06 10.83 17.81
C LEU A 70 3.53 9.88 16.73
N TYR A 71 3.02 10.45 15.62
CA TYR A 71 2.24 9.74 14.61
C TYR A 71 2.90 9.72 13.23
N ALA A 72 3.53 10.81 12.82
CA ALA A 72 4.28 10.91 11.57
C ALA A 72 5.75 10.56 11.83
N LYS A 73 6.17 9.39 11.37
CA LYS A 73 7.52 8.84 11.60
C LYS A 73 8.09 8.26 10.29
N PRO A 74 9.40 7.98 10.22
CA PRO A 74 9.96 7.19 9.13
C PRO A 74 9.16 5.90 8.93
N ALA A 75 8.67 5.66 7.72
CA ALA A 75 7.95 4.44 7.38
C ALA A 75 8.92 3.25 7.40
N THR A 76 8.50 2.16 8.04
CA THR A 76 9.26 0.91 8.12
C THR A 76 8.68 -0.18 7.23
N TRP A 77 7.43 0.00 6.78
CA TRP A 77 6.72 -0.89 5.87
C TRP A 77 5.98 -0.09 4.81
N PHE A 78 6.00 -0.58 3.59
CA PHE A 78 5.17 -0.13 2.49
C PHE A 78 3.91 -0.99 2.44
N VAL A 79 2.73 -0.38 2.39
CA VAL A 79 1.46 -1.11 2.36
C VAL A 79 0.88 -1.12 0.95
N SER A 80 0.80 -2.32 0.38
CA SER A 80 0.08 -2.60 -0.86
C SER A 80 -1.36 -3.02 -0.54
N HIS A 81 -2.34 -2.38 -1.17
CA HIS A 81 -3.77 -2.70 -0.98
C HIS A 81 -4.62 -2.21 -2.16
N ALA A 82 -5.84 -2.75 -2.29
CA ALA A 82 -6.82 -2.24 -3.23
C ALA A 82 -7.71 -1.15 -2.60
N TRP A 83 -7.91 -0.04 -3.31
CA TRP A 83 -8.76 1.07 -2.84
C TRP A 83 -10.23 0.69 -2.66
N SER A 84 -10.69 -0.36 -3.35
CA SER A 84 -12.03 -0.92 -3.22
C SER A 84 -12.22 -1.77 -1.97
N TYR A 85 -11.16 -2.07 -1.21
CA TYR A 85 -11.30 -2.80 0.04
C TYR A 85 -11.95 -1.95 1.11
N VAL A 86 -12.79 -2.61 1.92
CA VAL A 86 -13.36 -2.05 3.14
C VAL A 86 -12.21 -1.60 4.03
N HIS A 87 -12.18 -0.32 4.37
CA HIS A 87 -11.02 0.28 5.02
C HIS A 87 -10.77 -0.32 6.41
N LEU A 88 -11.83 -0.62 7.16
CA LEU A 88 -11.71 -1.27 8.47
C LEU A 88 -11.05 -2.65 8.37
N ASP A 89 -11.37 -3.43 7.34
CA ASP A 89 -10.75 -4.75 7.13
C ASP A 89 -9.25 -4.62 6.82
N VAL A 90 -8.86 -3.56 6.09
CA VAL A 90 -7.45 -3.24 5.83
C VAL A 90 -6.72 -2.91 7.13
N VAL A 91 -7.31 -2.06 7.98
CA VAL A 91 -6.73 -1.68 9.27
C VAL A 91 -6.58 -2.89 10.19
N ASP A 92 -7.62 -3.72 10.30
CA ASP A 92 -7.60 -4.90 11.15
C ASP A 92 -6.58 -5.94 10.66
N ALA A 93 -6.47 -6.16 9.34
CA ALA A 93 -5.47 -7.06 8.78
C ALA A 93 -4.03 -6.59 9.06
N LEU A 94 -3.76 -5.29 8.99
CA LEU A 94 -2.46 -4.73 9.34
C LEU A 94 -2.19 -4.83 10.84
N ASP A 95 -3.19 -4.55 11.68
CA ASP A 95 -3.07 -4.65 13.14
C ASP A 95 -2.71 -6.07 13.57
N ASP A 96 -3.44 -7.07 13.08
CA ASP A 96 -3.16 -8.48 13.35
C ASP A 96 -1.77 -8.87 12.82
N PHE A 97 -1.40 -8.46 11.60
CA PHE A 97 -0.09 -8.75 11.00
C PHE A 97 1.08 -8.19 11.84
N PHE A 98 0.99 -6.93 12.28
CA PHE A 98 2.08 -6.32 13.05
C PHE A 98 2.16 -6.88 14.47
N GLN A 99 1.02 -7.17 15.12
CA GLN A 99 1.01 -7.81 16.43
C GLN A 99 1.66 -9.20 16.39
N GLU A 100 1.37 -10.00 15.37
CA GLU A 100 2.01 -11.32 15.17
C GLU A 100 3.52 -11.23 14.95
N ASN A 101 3.99 -10.12 14.38
CA ASN A 101 5.41 -9.80 14.22
C ASN A 101 6.03 -9.11 15.46
N GLY A 102 5.31 -8.99 16.57
CA GLY A 102 5.79 -8.37 17.80
C GLY A 102 5.95 -6.84 17.73
N LEU A 103 5.26 -6.20 16.78
CA LEU A 103 5.23 -4.75 16.60
C LEU A 103 3.92 -4.18 17.15
N ASP A 104 4.01 -3.04 17.83
CA ASP A 104 2.86 -2.35 18.40
C ASP A 104 2.35 -1.22 17.49
N ASP A 105 1.35 -0.48 17.96
CA ASP A 105 0.73 0.64 17.26
C ASP A 105 1.68 1.78 16.91
N SER A 106 2.93 1.77 17.39
CA SER A 106 3.94 2.77 17.07
C SER A 106 4.63 2.54 15.72
N VAL A 107 4.40 1.39 15.08
CA VAL A 107 4.89 1.08 13.73
C VAL A 107 4.31 2.04 12.70
N ALA A 108 5.17 2.77 11.99
CA ALA A 108 4.77 3.67 10.92
C ALA A 108 4.88 3.00 9.55
N VAL A 109 3.82 3.18 8.77
CA VAL A 109 3.67 2.56 7.45
C VAL A 109 3.45 3.62 6.38
N TRP A 110 4.03 3.39 5.21
CA TRP A 110 3.73 4.15 4.02
C TRP A 110 2.46 3.56 3.39
N PHE A 111 1.38 4.33 3.44
CA PHE A 111 0.07 3.95 2.93
C PHE A 111 -0.36 4.98 1.88
N CYS A 112 -0.51 4.55 0.63
CA CYS A 112 -0.59 5.48 -0.50
C CYS A 112 -1.67 6.57 -0.34
N THR A 113 -2.83 6.22 0.21
CA THR A 113 -3.92 7.16 0.47
C THR A 113 -3.54 8.26 1.47
N PHE A 114 -2.66 7.97 2.43
CA PHE A 114 -2.27 8.91 3.48
C PHE A 114 -0.97 9.66 3.16
N CYS A 115 -0.04 9.00 2.46
CA CYS A 115 1.27 9.53 2.16
C CYS A 115 1.29 10.40 0.89
N ASN A 116 0.53 10.04 -0.14
CA ASN A 116 0.42 10.87 -1.34
C ASN A 116 -0.52 12.05 -1.10
N ASN A 117 -0.23 13.19 -1.76
CA ASN A 117 -1.13 14.34 -1.70
C ASN A 117 -2.36 14.12 -2.58
N GLN A 118 -3.48 13.77 -1.94
CA GLN A 118 -4.72 13.44 -2.65
C GLN A 118 -5.33 14.65 -3.39
N HIS A 119 -5.03 15.88 -2.95
CA HIS A 119 -5.46 17.11 -3.64
C HIS A 119 -4.76 17.29 -5.00
N GLU A 120 -3.52 16.79 -5.13
CA GLU A 120 -2.74 16.85 -6.37
C GLU A 120 -3.09 15.72 -7.34
N ILE A 121 -3.49 14.56 -6.81
CA ILE A 121 -3.96 13.42 -7.59
C ILE A 121 -5.30 13.75 -8.26
N GLU A 122 -6.26 14.31 -7.51
CA GLU A 122 -7.58 14.68 -8.03
C GLU A 122 -7.49 15.71 -9.16
N SER A 123 -6.52 16.62 -9.07
CA SER A 123 -6.31 17.67 -10.07
C SER A 123 -5.51 17.21 -11.30
N GLN A 124 -5.09 15.94 -11.37
CA GLN A 124 -4.30 15.34 -12.46
C GLN A 124 -3.06 16.16 -12.86
N ILE A 125 -2.48 16.89 -11.91
CA ILE A 125 -1.39 17.83 -12.18
C ILE A 125 -0.11 17.10 -12.60
N TYR A 126 0.07 15.86 -12.15
CA TYR A 126 1.29 15.08 -12.35
C TYR A 126 1.09 13.88 -13.27
N ALA A 127 2.03 13.72 -14.19
CA ALA A 127 2.12 12.56 -15.07
C ALA A 127 2.44 11.27 -14.28
N PHE A 128 2.10 10.14 -14.88
CA PHE A 128 2.33 8.80 -14.32
C PHE A 128 3.77 8.59 -13.79
N GLU A 129 4.77 9.10 -14.52
CA GLU A 129 6.19 8.97 -14.22
C GLU A 129 6.57 9.59 -12.87
N HIS A 130 5.84 10.64 -12.45
CA HIS A 130 6.05 11.29 -11.17
C HIS A 130 5.64 10.36 -10.01
N TRP A 131 4.43 9.83 -10.07
CA TRP A 131 3.91 8.90 -9.06
C TRP A 131 4.71 7.60 -9.03
N PHE A 132 5.12 7.12 -10.20
CA PHE A 132 6.03 5.99 -10.36
C PHE A 132 7.39 6.25 -9.70
N GLY A 133 7.96 7.44 -9.87
CA GLY A 133 9.21 7.84 -9.22
C GLY A 133 9.10 7.89 -7.70
N ILE A 134 8.01 8.43 -7.16
CA ILE A 134 7.73 8.46 -5.72
C ILE A 134 7.58 7.04 -5.17
N PHE A 135 6.85 6.19 -5.89
CA PHE A 135 6.66 4.79 -5.55
C PHE A 135 7.99 4.05 -5.44
N ARG A 136 8.81 4.06 -6.51
CA ARG A 136 10.11 3.37 -6.52
C ARG A 136 11.05 3.88 -5.45
N SER A 137 11.09 5.21 -5.25
CA SER A 137 11.94 5.83 -4.24
C SER A 137 11.53 5.40 -2.83
N SER A 138 10.22 5.37 -2.55
CA SER A 138 9.71 4.94 -1.24
C SER A 138 9.92 3.47 -0.99
N LEU A 139 9.63 2.62 -1.98
CA LEU A 139 9.86 1.17 -1.88
C LEU A 139 11.33 0.86 -1.58
N ARG A 140 12.25 1.47 -2.34
CA ARG A 140 13.71 1.29 -2.14
C ARG A 140 14.19 1.81 -0.79
N ALA A 141 13.63 2.93 -0.32
CA ALA A 141 14.01 3.49 0.97
C ALA A 141 13.54 2.64 2.16
N ILE A 142 12.32 2.07 2.06
CA ILE A 142 11.66 1.34 3.14
C ILE A 142 12.14 -0.12 3.21
N GLY A 143 12.20 -0.83 2.07
CA GLY A 143 12.75 -2.19 1.98
C GLY A 143 11.89 -3.32 2.56
N ASN A 144 10.72 -3.02 3.16
CA ASN A 144 9.71 -4.01 3.55
C ASN A 144 8.36 -3.65 2.93
N VAL A 145 7.66 -4.65 2.40
CA VAL A 145 6.34 -4.55 1.79
C VAL A 145 5.40 -5.52 2.48
N VAL A 146 4.22 -5.04 2.87
CA VAL A 146 3.11 -5.88 3.29
C VAL A 146 1.94 -5.64 2.33
N MET A 147 1.43 -6.71 1.71
CA MET A 147 0.23 -6.67 0.89
C MET A 147 -0.97 -7.16 1.70
N VAL A 148 -2.01 -6.33 1.78
CA VAL A 148 -3.31 -6.78 2.31
C VAL A 148 -4.03 -7.57 1.23
N MET A 149 -4.29 -8.85 1.45
CA MET A 149 -4.89 -9.76 0.49
C MET A 149 -6.33 -10.12 0.88
N SER A 150 -7.29 -9.79 0.01
CA SER A 150 -8.72 -10.09 0.24
C SER A 150 -9.54 -10.14 -1.07
N PRO A 151 -10.51 -11.06 -1.22
CA PRO A 151 -10.57 -12.34 -0.51
C PRO A 151 -9.33 -13.20 -0.84
N TRP A 152 -8.97 -14.17 0.01
CA TRP A 152 -7.76 -14.97 -0.20
C TRP A 152 -7.85 -15.84 -1.46
N SER A 153 -9.04 -16.37 -1.76
CA SER A 153 -9.28 -17.30 -2.86
C SER A 153 -9.37 -16.63 -4.24
N ASP A 154 -9.66 -15.33 -4.26
CA ASP A 154 -9.78 -14.53 -5.48
C ASP A 154 -9.31 -13.07 -5.23
N PRO A 155 -8.02 -12.87 -4.92
CA PRO A 155 -7.55 -11.61 -4.36
C PRO A 155 -7.62 -10.49 -5.37
N THR A 156 -8.46 -9.48 -5.08
CA THR A 156 -8.61 -8.30 -5.94
C THR A 156 -7.28 -7.58 -6.17
N THR A 157 -6.38 -7.58 -5.19
CA THR A 157 -5.01 -7.06 -5.35
C THR A 157 -4.27 -7.71 -6.52
N LEU A 158 -4.36 -9.02 -6.71
CA LEU A 158 -3.64 -9.70 -7.78
C LEU A 158 -4.33 -9.57 -9.16
N LYS A 159 -5.49 -8.91 -9.22
CA LYS A 159 -6.17 -8.49 -10.45
C LYS A 159 -5.91 -7.04 -10.83
N ARG A 160 -5.20 -6.28 -9.99
CA ARG A 160 -4.95 -4.84 -10.19
C ARG A 160 -3.53 -4.62 -10.64
N THR A 161 -3.33 -3.92 -11.77
CA THR A 161 -2.00 -3.78 -12.38
C THR A 161 -1.01 -3.14 -11.43
N TRP A 162 -1.43 -2.15 -10.66
CA TRP A 162 -0.59 -1.50 -9.65
C TRP A 162 -0.14 -2.44 -8.53
N CYS A 163 -1.03 -3.31 -8.02
CA CYS A 163 -0.67 -4.24 -6.96
C CYS A 163 0.21 -5.40 -7.48
N VAL A 164 -0.06 -5.90 -8.69
CA VAL A 164 0.84 -6.87 -9.37
C VAL A 164 2.21 -6.25 -9.62
N PHE A 165 2.23 -4.97 -9.99
CA PHE A 165 3.45 -4.21 -10.16
C PHE A 165 4.22 -4.04 -8.84
N GLU A 166 3.53 -3.78 -7.72
CA GLU A 166 4.15 -3.68 -6.40
C GLU A 166 4.85 -4.99 -5.99
N VAL A 167 4.25 -6.15 -6.27
CA VAL A 167 4.90 -7.46 -6.07
C VAL A 167 6.15 -7.56 -6.93
N TYR A 168 6.06 -7.26 -8.22
CA TYR A 168 7.21 -7.30 -9.13
C TYR A 168 8.33 -6.35 -8.69
N ALA A 169 8.01 -5.10 -8.36
CA ALA A 169 8.97 -4.10 -7.91
C ALA A 169 9.63 -4.51 -6.59
N SER A 170 8.89 -5.15 -5.67
CA SER A 170 9.46 -5.68 -4.43
C SER A 170 10.53 -6.75 -4.69
N ILE A 171 10.30 -7.62 -5.69
CA ILE A 171 11.28 -8.63 -6.12
C ILE A 171 12.50 -7.96 -6.75
N VAL A 172 12.30 -7.01 -7.67
CA VAL A 172 13.38 -6.30 -8.37
C VAL A 172 14.27 -5.50 -7.42
N GLU A 173 13.68 -4.86 -6.41
CA GLU A 173 14.41 -4.06 -5.42
C GLU A 173 14.88 -4.90 -4.21
N ASN A 174 14.70 -6.23 -4.23
CA ASN A 174 15.05 -7.17 -3.17
C ASN A 174 14.48 -6.77 -1.78
N ALA A 175 13.25 -6.28 -1.78
CA ALA A 175 12.51 -5.94 -0.58
C ALA A 175 11.92 -7.20 0.08
N ARG A 176 11.80 -7.19 1.42
CA ARG A 176 11.03 -8.21 2.15
C ARG A 176 9.56 -8.06 1.77
N PHE A 177 8.93 -9.12 1.26
CA PHE A 177 7.53 -9.11 0.88
C PHE A 177 6.72 -10.06 1.76
N GLU A 178 5.64 -9.57 2.34
CA GLU A 178 4.72 -10.35 3.19
C GLU A 178 3.27 -10.05 2.88
N ILE A 179 2.39 -10.94 3.37
CA ILE A 179 0.96 -10.87 3.17
C ILE A 179 0.26 -10.71 4.52
N ALA A 180 -0.60 -9.71 4.61
CA ALA A 180 -1.58 -9.54 5.67
C ALA A 180 -2.95 -9.97 5.17
N MET A 181 -3.73 -10.66 6.02
CA MET A 181 -5.10 -11.06 5.72
C MET A 181 -5.98 -10.74 6.92
N GLY A 182 -7.23 -10.33 6.68
CA GLY A 182 -8.22 -10.23 7.75
C GLY A 182 -8.49 -11.61 8.37
N ARG A 183 -8.88 -11.68 9.65
CA ARG A 183 -9.02 -12.95 10.39
C ARG A 183 -9.86 -14.00 9.68
N SER A 184 -11.00 -13.62 9.10
CA SER A 184 -11.87 -14.54 8.38
C SER A 184 -11.21 -15.12 7.13
N GLN A 185 -10.48 -14.29 6.38
CA GLN A 185 -9.72 -14.72 5.21
C GLN A 185 -8.54 -15.60 5.60
N LYS A 186 -7.81 -15.25 6.66
CA LYS A 186 -6.72 -16.04 7.21
C LYS A 186 -7.20 -17.41 7.69
N GLN A 187 -8.35 -17.46 8.36
CA GLN A 187 -8.95 -18.71 8.82
C GLN A 187 -9.36 -19.61 7.66
N SER A 188 -10.01 -19.06 6.62
CA SER A 188 -10.31 -19.82 5.40
C SER A 188 -9.04 -20.33 4.75
N PHE A 189 -8.04 -19.47 4.56
CA PHE A 189 -6.75 -19.85 4.00
C PHE A 189 -6.09 -21.01 4.77
N LEU A 190 -6.06 -20.97 6.10
CA LEU A 190 -5.47 -22.03 6.91
C LEU A 190 -6.27 -23.35 6.85
N GLN A 191 -7.58 -23.30 6.58
CA GLN A 191 -8.39 -24.50 6.36
C GLN A 191 -8.15 -25.08 4.97
N ASP A 192 -7.95 -24.21 3.98
CA ASP A 192 -7.89 -24.58 2.58
C ASP A 192 -6.46 -24.97 2.15
N ILE A 193 -5.40 -24.50 2.84
CA ILE A 193 -4.00 -24.79 2.48
C ILE A 193 -3.58 -26.25 2.67
N ASP A 194 -4.30 -27.00 3.50
CA ASP A 194 -4.12 -28.46 3.61
C ASP A 194 -4.54 -29.18 2.31
N HIS A 195 -5.20 -28.49 1.39
CA HIS A 195 -5.58 -28.94 0.06
C HIS A 195 -4.85 -28.12 -1.01
N GLU A 196 -3.76 -28.65 -1.57
CA GLU A 196 -2.93 -27.97 -2.59
C GLU A 196 -3.74 -27.40 -3.77
N GLU A 197 -4.86 -28.03 -4.11
CA GLU A 197 -5.79 -27.61 -5.17
C GLU A 197 -6.31 -26.19 -4.98
N ALA A 198 -6.71 -25.81 -3.76
CA ALA A 198 -7.26 -24.47 -3.47
C ALA A 198 -6.19 -23.37 -3.63
N PHE A 199 -4.94 -23.68 -3.29
CA PHE A 199 -3.81 -22.77 -3.52
C PHE A 199 -3.53 -22.58 -5.02
N TYR A 200 -3.52 -23.66 -5.80
CA TYR A 200 -3.34 -23.58 -7.25
C TYR A 200 -4.52 -22.92 -7.98
N GLU A 201 -5.75 -23.12 -7.49
CA GLU A 201 -6.94 -22.42 -7.98
C GLU A 201 -6.81 -20.91 -7.76
N MET A 202 -6.42 -20.48 -6.55
CA MET A 202 -6.12 -19.06 -6.29
C MET A 202 -5.06 -18.52 -7.25
N LEU A 203 -3.93 -19.24 -7.43
CA LEU A 203 -2.90 -18.82 -8.38
C LEU A 203 -3.43 -18.69 -9.81
N SER A 204 -4.38 -19.55 -10.21
CA SER A 204 -5.01 -19.50 -11.53
C SER A 204 -5.90 -18.27 -11.76
N THR A 205 -6.38 -17.64 -10.68
CA THR A 205 -7.12 -16.36 -10.74
C THR A 205 -6.21 -15.18 -11.08
N ILE A 206 -4.90 -15.31 -10.87
CA ILE A 206 -3.93 -14.24 -11.08
C ILE A 206 -3.62 -14.15 -12.57
N GLN A 207 -4.22 -13.17 -13.23
CA GLN A 207 -4.00 -12.90 -14.65
C GLN A 207 -3.27 -11.57 -14.80
N SER A 208 -1.95 -11.58 -14.59
CA SER A 208 -1.09 -10.38 -14.71
C SER A 208 -1.24 -9.67 -16.07
N GLU A 209 -1.58 -10.42 -17.13
CA GLU A 209 -1.83 -9.88 -18.48
C GLU A 209 -3.19 -9.18 -18.64
N LYS A 210 -4.16 -9.48 -17.76
CA LYS A 210 -5.52 -8.91 -17.75
C LYS A 210 -5.78 -8.01 -16.55
N SER A 211 -4.74 -7.64 -15.80
CA SER A 211 -4.91 -6.79 -14.65
C SER A 211 -5.44 -5.41 -15.04
N GLU A 212 -6.29 -4.84 -14.20
CA GLU A 212 -7.01 -3.59 -14.48
C GLU A 212 -6.41 -2.40 -13.73
N THR A 213 -6.45 -1.22 -14.35
CA THR A 213 -6.10 0.07 -13.72
C THR A 213 -7.33 0.96 -13.64
N THR A 214 -7.45 1.76 -12.58
CA THR A 214 -8.53 2.77 -12.48
C THR A 214 -8.35 3.86 -13.53
N ILE A 215 -7.10 4.20 -13.87
CA ILE A 215 -6.76 5.08 -14.99
C ILE A 215 -6.22 4.20 -16.12
N PRO A 216 -6.92 4.08 -17.27
CA PRO A 216 -6.55 3.16 -18.34
C PRO A 216 -5.10 3.31 -18.85
N SER A 217 -4.58 4.54 -18.89
CA SER A 217 -3.21 4.83 -19.35
C SER A 217 -2.11 4.33 -18.40
N ASP A 218 -2.42 4.11 -17.12
CA ASP A 218 -1.43 3.60 -16.16
C ASP A 218 -0.92 2.22 -16.57
N ARG A 219 -1.81 1.39 -17.15
CA ARG A 219 -1.43 0.07 -17.63
C ARG A 219 -0.34 0.21 -18.69
N ASP A 220 -0.63 0.93 -19.76
CA ASP A 220 0.31 1.09 -20.88
C ASP A 220 1.65 1.67 -20.42
N ASN A 221 1.63 2.62 -19.48
CA ASN A 221 2.83 3.21 -18.93
C ASN A 221 3.63 2.24 -18.02
N ILE A 222 2.99 1.44 -17.16
CA ILE A 222 3.65 0.39 -16.36
C ILE A 222 4.33 -0.63 -17.28
N PHE A 223 3.60 -1.11 -18.29
CA PHE A 223 4.13 -2.09 -19.23
C PHE A 223 5.27 -1.53 -20.09
N TYR A 224 5.24 -0.22 -20.39
CA TYR A 224 6.27 0.47 -21.16
C TYR A 224 7.55 0.77 -20.36
N VAL A 225 7.43 1.27 -19.12
CA VAL A 225 8.57 1.69 -18.29
C VAL A 225 9.38 0.50 -17.76
N ASP A 226 8.73 -0.60 -17.41
CA ASP A 226 9.41 -1.76 -16.80
C ASP A 226 9.65 -2.93 -17.77
N GLY A 227 9.37 -2.74 -19.07
CA GLY A 227 9.72 -3.73 -20.09
C GLY A 227 9.08 -5.11 -19.88
N LEU A 228 7.89 -5.15 -19.27
CA LEU A 228 7.10 -6.38 -19.04
C LEU A 228 6.81 -7.18 -20.32
N ASN A 229 7.03 -6.59 -21.51
CA ASN A 229 7.09 -7.30 -22.79
C ASN A 229 8.14 -8.44 -22.84
N LYS A 230 9.12 -8.49 -21.93
CA LYS A 230 10.10 -9.60 -21.84
C LYS A 230 9.54 -10.88 -21.21
N LEU A 231 8.39 -10.84 -20.53
CA LEU A 231 7.74 -12.07 -20.05
C LEU A 231 7.15 -12.90 -21.20
N HIS A 232 6.83 -12.28 -22.34
CA HIS A 232 6.42 -13.01 -23.55
C HIS A 232 7.55 -13.80 -24.23
N SER A 233 8.82 -13.46 -23.98
CA SER A 233 9.96 -14.20 -24.56
C SER A 233 10.46 -15.36 -23.70
N CYS A 234 9.93 -15.58 -22.49
CA CYS A 234 10.35 -16.67 -21.61
C CYS A 234 9.50 -17.96 -21.74
N ARG A 235 8.58 -18.02 -22.72
CA ARG A 235 7.85 -19.25 -23.12
C ARG A 235 8.21 -19.79 -24.51
N ARG A 236 9.36 -19.38 -25.06
CA ARG A 236 9.96 -20.06 -26.22
C ARG A 236 11.43 -20.34 -25.98
N GLN A 237 11.70 -21.22 -25.03
CA GLN A 237 12.82 -22.16 -25.04
C GLN A 237 12.48 -23.34 -24.14
#